data_AF-A0A3B8QAX3-F1
#
_entry.id   AF-A0A3B8QAX3-F1
#
_cell.length_a   1.000
_cell.length_b   1.000
_cell.length_c   1.000
_cell.angle_alpha   90.00
_cell.angle_beta   90.00
_cell.angle_gamma   90.00
#
_symmetry.space_group_name_H-M   'P 1'
#
loop_
_entity.id
_entity.type
_entity.pdbx_description
1 polymer ?
#
loop_
_entity_poly.entity_id
_entity_poly.type
_entity_poly.pdbx_seq_one_letter_code
_entity_poly.pdbx_strand_id
1 'polypeptide(L)'
;MAEDKLSIPDAWAKYRVSLFGQGEEGEGFTETGTPLRQSFKRDEVLAVAAAKGQLALEDYLRLKLRYFSDGAVLGTRAFVNEIFRPYASGSVPSGKKALVRWPD
;
A
#
# COMPACT_ATOMS: atom_id res chain seq x y z
N MET A 1 19.74 25.76 -8.54
CA MET A 1 18.45 25.33 -7.96
C MET A 1 18.79 24.25 -6.93
N ALA A 2 18.81 24.60 -5.64
CA ALA A 2 19.11 23.62 -4.60
C ALA A 2 17.96 22.60 -4.57
N GLU A 3 18.28 21.31 -4.67
CA GLU A 3 17.31 20.26 -4.34
C GLU A 3 16.94 20.42 -2.87
N ASP A 4 15.76 20.99 -2.63
CA ASP A 4 15.19 21.07 -1.30
C ASP A 4 14.83 19.63 -0.88
N LYS A 5 15.78 18.97 -0.20
CA LYS A 5 15.62 17.59 0.24
C LYS A 5 14.57 17.56 1.33
N LEU A 6 13.34 17.28 0.90
CA LEU A 6 12.21 17.14 1.78
C LEU A 6 12.52 16.11 2.87
N SER A 7 12.30 16.48 4.13
CA SER A 7 12.45 15.55 5.25
C SER A 7 11.50 14.36 5.05
N ILE A 8 11.92 13.17 5.49
CA ILE A 8 11.11 11.95 5.34
C ILE A 8 9.67 12.11 5.84
N PRO A 9 9.40 12.71 7.03
CA PRO A 9 8.04 12.95 7.50
C PRO A 9 7.24 13.87 6.57
N ASP A 10 7.87 14.90 6.02
CA ASP A 10 7.20 15.84 5.11
C ASP A 10 6.88 15.20 3.76
N ALA A 11 7.74 14.29 3.29
CA ALA A 11 7.48 13.49 2.10
C ALA A 11 6.28 12.55 2.32
N TRP A 12 6.22 11.88 3.48
CA TRP A 12 5.09 11.04 3.84
C TRP A 12 3.79 11.83 3.99
N ALA A 13 3.85 13.02 4.57
CA ALA A 13 2.68 13.89 4.73
C ALA A 13 2.12 14.33 3.36
N LYS A 14 2.98 14.77 2.44
CA LYS A 14 2.57 15.10 1.06
C LYS A 14 1.99 13.89 0.33
N TYR A 15 2.63 12.73 0.46
CA TYR A 15 2.13 11.49 -0.12
C TYR A 15 0.75 11.13 0.40
N ARG A 16 0.51 11.28 1.71
CA ARG A 16 -0.78 10.99 2.34
C ARG A 16 -1.90 11.89 1.80
N VAL A 17 -1.65 13.20 1.65
CA VAL A 17 -2.64 14.11 1.04
C VAL A 17 -2.93 13.69 -0.40
N SER A 18 -1.90 13.38 -1.18
CA SER A 18 -2.05 12.90 -2.57
C SER A 18 -2.86 11.61 -2.66
N LEU A 19 -2.57 10.63 -1.79
CA LEU A 19 -3.23 9.33 -1.77
C LEU A 19 -4.72 9.44 -1.44
N PHE A 20 -5.06 10.23 -0.41
CA PHE A 20 -6.44 10.42 0.01
C PHE A 20 -7.24 11.24 -1.01
N GLY A 21 -6.63 12.27 -1.62
CA GLY A 21 -7.28 13.04 -2.67
C GLY A 21 -7.57 12.23 -3.93
N GLN A 22 -6.65 11.34 -4.33
CA GLN A 22 -6.84 10.45 -5.49
C GLN A 22 -7.78 9.27 -5.18
N GLY A 23 -7.89 8.88 -3.90
CA GLY A 23 -8.69 7.74 -3.46
C GLY A 23 -10.07 8.11 -2.95
N GLU A 24 -10.47 9.38 -3.03
CA GLU A 24 -11.81 9.83 -2.66
C GLU A 24 -12.89 9.12 -3.48
N GLU A 25 -14.00 8.75 -2.84
CA GLU A 25 -15.19 8.16 -3.47
C GLU A 25 -15.68 9.00 -4.67
N GLY A 26 -15.27 8.60 -5.89
CA GLY A 26 -15.62 9.30 -7.12
C GLY A 26 -15.42 8.54 -8.44
N GLU A 27 -14.67 7.44 -8.46
CA GLU A 27 -14.42 6.68 -9.69
C GLU A 27 -15.17 5.34 -9.73
N GLY A 28 -16.34 5.38 -10.38
CA GLY A 28 -17.05 4.21 -10.88
C GLY A 28 -17.97 3.53 -9.86
N PHE A 29 -19.27 3.68 -10.09
CA PHE A 29 -20.25 2.71 -9.58
C PHE A 29 -20.41 1.60 -10.63
N THR A 30 -20.44 0.35 -10.18
CA THR A 30 -21.01 -0.72 -11.02
C THR A 30 -22.49 -0.43 -11.27
N GLU A 31 -23.07 -1.00 -12.34
CA GLU A 31 -24.51 -0.88 -12.65
C GLU A 31 -25.42 -1.30 -11.47
N THR A 32 -24.87 -2.07 -10.52
CA THR A 32 -25.48 -2.53 -9.26
C THR A 32 -25.23 -1.61 -8.04
N GLY A 33 -24.67 -0.41 -8.23
CA GLY A 33 -24.49 0.58 -7.16
C GLY A 33 -23.38 0.25 -6.15
N THR A 34 -22.52 -0.73 -6.46
CA THR A 34 -21.35 -1.06 -5.63
C THR A 34 -20.15 -0.26 -6.13
N PRO A 35 -19.38 0.41 -5.25
CA PRO A 35 -18.18 1.13 -5.67
C PRO A 35 -17.18 0.15 -6.28
N LEU A 36 -16.67 0.48 -7.46
CA LEU A 36 -15.73 -0.36 -8.24
C LEU A 36 -14.37 -0.52 -7.53
N ARG A 37 -14.06 0.40 -6.61
CA ARG A 37 -12.83 0.44 -5.81
C ARG A 37 -13.17 0.74 -4.36
N GLN A 38 -12.45 0.13 -3.41
CA GLN A 38 -12.48 0.61 -2.03
C GLN A 38 -11.87 2.01 -1.99
N SER A 39 -12.70 2.99 -1.69
CA SER A 39 -12.38 4.41 -1.70
C SER A 39 -12.51 5.01 -0.30
N PHE A 40 -11.88 6.15 -0.09
CA PHE A 40 -11.94 6.89 1.17
C PHE A 40 -13.20 7.73 1.22
N LYS A 41 -13.84 7.76 2.39
CA LYS A 41 -14.96 8.66 2.65
C LYS A 41 -14.49 10.10 2.57
N ARG A 42 -15.34 10.98 2.04
CA ARG A 42 -15.02 12.41 1.91
C ARG A 42 -14.60 13.05 3.24
N ASP A 43 -15.24 12.69 4.35
CA ASP A 43 -14.89 13.21 5.67
C ASP A 43 -13.46 12.87 6.09
N GLU A 44 -12.99 11.67 5.74
CA GLU A 44 -11.61 11.23 6.02
C GLU A 44 -10.60 11.98 5.15
N VAL A 45 -10.94 12.21 3.87
CA VAL A 45 -10.11 12.99 2.94
C VAL A 45 -9.97 14.43 3.43
N LEU A 46 -11.08 15.05 3.85
CA LEU A 46 -11.10 16.41 4.41
C LEU A 46 -10.30 16.50 5.71
N ALA A 47 -10.41 15.51 6.59
CA ALA A 47 -9.64 15.46 7.84
C ALA A 47 -8.12 15.37 7.57
N VAL A 48 -7.71 14.53 6.61
CA VAL A 48 -6.31 14.39 6.20
C VAL A 48 -5.79 15.68 5.55
N ALA A 49 -6.60 16.33 4.71
CA ALA A 49 -6.25 17.60 4.09
C ALA A 49 -6.10 18.72 5.13
N ALA A 50 -7.03 18.82 6.09
CA ALA A 50 -6.97 19.79 7.19
C ALA A 50 -5.73 19.60 8.06
N ALA A 51 -5.34 18.34 8.32
CA ALA A 51 -4.11 17.99 9.03
C ALA A 51 -2.84 18.14 8.16
N LYS A 52 -2.95 18.58 6.90
CA LYS A 52 -1.84 18.64 5.92
C LYS A 52 -1.09 17.31 5.76
N GLY A 53 -1.79 16.20 5.93
CA GLY A 53 -1.24 14.84 5.87
C GLY A 53 -0.36 14.43 7.05
N GLN A 54 -0.18 15.30 8.05
CA GLN A 54 0.63 15.01 9.23
C GLN A 54 -0.03 13.92 10.09
N LEU A 55 0.80 13.18 10.82
CA LEU A 55 0.39 12.16 11.78
C LEU A 55 0.98 12.48 13.14
N ALA A 56 0.24 12.16 14.20
CA ALA A 56 0.83 12.08 15.52
C ALA A 56 1.94 11.01 15.53
N LEU A 57 3.00 11.24 16.30
CA LEU A 57 4.15 10.35 16.36
C LEU A 57 3.75 8.92 16.77
N GLU A 58 2.83 8.79 17.71
CA GLU A 58 2.30 7.50 18.15
C GLU A 58 1.63 6.70 17.03
N ASP A 59 0.84 7.35 16.18
CA ASP A 59 0.17 6.70 15.06
C ASP A 59 1.16 6.33 13.96
N TYR A 60 2.14 7.20 13.70
CA TYR A 60 3.21 6.91 12.78
C TYR A 60 4.03 5.68 13.19
N LEU A 61 4.35 5.56 14.49
CA LEU A 61 5.06 4.40 15.03
C LEU A 61 4.22 3.12 14.96
N ARG A 62 2.92 3.20 15.29
CA ARG A 62 1.99 2.05 15.15
C ARG A 62 1.91 1.56 13.71
N LEU A 63 1.80 2.46 12.74
CA LEU A 63 1.76 2.12 11.31
C LEU A 63 3.06 1.45 10.86
N LYS A 64 4.21 1.98 11.27
CA LYS A 64 5.51 1.39 10.96
C LYS A 64 5.69 0.00 11.56
N LEU A 65 5.35 -0.16 12.84
CA LEU A 65 5.44 -1.44 13.53
C LEU A 65 4.50 -2.48 12.93
N ARG A 66 3.28 -2.06 12.57
CA ARG A 66 2.33 -2.94 11.88
C ARG A 66 2.84 -3.36 10.51
N TYR A 67 3.30 -2.41 9.69
CA TYR A 67 3.85 -2.74 8.38
C TYR A 67 5.09 -3.65 8.49
N PHE A 68 5.94 -3.45 9.50
CA PHE A 68 7.09 -4.30 9.76
C PHE A 68 6.66 -5.73 10.18
N SER A 69 5.71 -5.83 11.11
CA SER A 69 5.24 -7.12 11.64
C SER A 69 4.45 -7.91 10.61
N ASP A 70 3.52 -7.24 9.92
CA ASP A 70 2.77 -7.82 8.80
C ASP A 70 3.76 -8.17 7.68
N GLY A 71 4.73 -7.30 7.38
CA GLY A 71 5.79 -7.54 6.39
C GLY A 71 6.65 -8.77 6.68
N ALA A 72 6.92 -9.07 7.96
CA ALA A 72 7.59 -10.30 8.36
C ALA A 72 6.73 -11.55 8.02
N VAL A 73 5.41 -11.46 8.19
CA VAL A 73 4.46 -12.50 7.78
C VAL A 73 4.37 -12.61 6.25
N LEU A 74 4.27 -11.47 5.54
CA LEU A 74 4.25 -11.40 4.08
C LEU A 74 5.53 -11.97 3.44
N GLY A 75 6.67 -11.87 4.15
CA GLY A 75 7.95 -12.40 3.71
C GLY A 75 8.14 -13.90 3.97
N THR A 76 7.21 -14.56 4.67
CA THR A 76 7.35 -15.99 4.96
C THR A 76 7.16 -16.83 3.70
N ARG A 77 7.92 -17.93 3.61
CA ARG A 77 7.79 -18.92 2.53
C ARG A 77 6.36 -19.46 2.42
N ALA A 78 5.67 -19.65 3.56
CA ALA A 78 4.29 -20.10 3.60
C ALA A 78 3.34 -19.11 2.91
N PHE A 79 3.39 -17.83 3.28
CA PHE A 79 2.55 -16.78 2.71
C PHE A 79 2.78 -16.61 1.20
N VAL A 80 4.05 -16.53 0.77
CA VAL A 80 4.38 -16.39 -0.65
C VAL A 80 3.86 -17.59 -1.45
N ASN A 81 4.08 -18.81 -0.97
CA ASN A 81 3.60 -20.00 -1.66
C ASN A 81 2.07 -20.06 -1.74
N GLU A 82 1.36 -19.58 -0.73
CA GLU A 82 -0.11 -19.51 -0.75
C GLU A 82 -0.62 -18.55 -1.82
N ILE A 83 -0.07 -17.33 -1.89
CA ILE A 83 -0.46 -16.34 -2.90
C ILE A 83 -0.16 -16.84 -4.32
N PHE A 84 1.00 -17.49 -4.53
CA PHE A 84 1.42 -17.94 -5.85
C PHE A 84 0.88 -19.32 -6.25
N ARG A 85 0.22 -20.04 -5.33
CA ARG A 85 -0.38 -21.37 -5.59
C ARG A 85 -1.30 -21.41 -6.83
N PRO A 86 -2.17 -20.43 -7.09
CA PRO A 86 -3.04 -20.43 -8.27
C PRO A 86 -2.29 -20.25 -9.60
N TYR A 87 -1.08 -19.69 -9.57
CA TYR A 87 -0.27 -19.41 -10.75
C TYR A 87 0.72 -20.54 -11.08
N ALA A 88 0.81 -21.56 -10.22
CA ALA A 88 1.74 -22.68 -10.38
C ALA A 88 1.41 -23.58 -11.60
N SER A 89 0.17 -23.59 -12.09
CA SER A 89 -0.27 -24.42 -13.23
C SER A 89 -0.34 -23.66 -14.57
N GLY A 90 -0.01 -22.37 -14.61
CA GLY A 90 -0.14 -21.53 -15.80
C GLY A 90 1.16 -20.81 -16.15
N SER A 91 1.90 -21.37 -17.13
CA SER A 91 2.97 -20.73 -17.92
C SER A 91 3.70 -19.55 -17.26
N VAL A 92 4.71 -19.84 -16.43
CA VAL A 92 5.79 -18.88 -16.15
C VAL A 92 6.50 -18.57 -17.49
N PRO A 93 6.67 -17.30 -17.91
CA PRO A 93 7.44 -16.96 -19.09
C PRO A 93 8.84 -17.58 -19.00
N SER A 94 9.15 -18.47 -19.94
CA SER A 94 10.41 -19.22 -20.00
C SER A 94 11.56 -18.26 -20.27
N GLY A 95 12.13 -17.69 -19.20
CA GLY A 95 13.34 -16.86 -19.27
C GLY A 95 14.19 -16.87 -18.00
N LYS A 96 13.68 -17.37 -16.87
CA LYS A 96 14.44 -17.59 -15.62
C LYS A 96 13.92 -18.83 -14.88
N LYS A 97 14.01 -20.00 -15.52
CA LYS A 97 13.94 -21.26 -14.77
C LYS A 97 15.22 -21.35 -13.94
N ALA A 98 15.06 -21.55 -12.63
CA ALA A 98 16.10 -21.61 -11.60
C ALA A 98 16.62 -20.26 -11.09
N LEU A 99 15.96 -19.71 -10.06
CA LEU A 99 16.66 -19.09 -8.93
C LEU A 99 15.76 -18.90 -7.71
N VAL A 100 14.95 -19.89 -7.35
CA VAL A 100 14.34 -19.94 -6.02
C VAL A 100 14.34 -21.39 -5.53
N ARG A 101 15.53 -21.87 -5.16
CA ARG A 101 15.66 -23.02 -4.26
C ARG A 101 15.92 -22.44 -2.87
N TRP A 102 14.86 -22.31 -2.07
CA TRP A 102 14.98 -21.92 -0.67
C TRP A 102 15.69 -23.05 0.10
N PRO A 103 16.75 -22.77 0.88
CA PRO A 103 17.28 -23.75 1.80
C PRO A 103 16.23 -24.10 2.87
N ASP A 104 16.33 -25.32 3.40
CA ASP A 104 15.49 -25.81 4.50
C ASP A 104 15.82 -25.13 5.83
#